data_AF-A0A3B9PJ01-F1
#
_entry.id   AF-A0A3B9PJ01-F1
#
_cell.length_a   1.000
_cell.length_b   1.000
_cell.length_c   1.000
_cell.angle_alpha   90.00
_cell.angle_beta   90.00
_cell.angle_gamma   90.00
#
_symmetry.space_group_name_H-M   'P 1'
#
loop_
_entity.id
_entity.type
_entity.pdbx_description
1 polymer ?
#
loop_
_entity_poly.entity_id
_entity_poly.type
_entity_poly.pdbx_seq_one_letter_code
_entity_poly.pdbx_strand_id
1 'polypeptide(L)' 'ADIFRARIIDVTDASYVVELTGNQGKLDAFIGAIDPALILETVRSGVCGIGRGDRVLKV' A
#
# COMPACT_ATOMS: atom_id res chain seq x y z
N ALA A 1 3.65 -10.42 -4.93
CA ALA A 1 3.21 -9.86 -3.63
C ALA A 1 4.26 -10.05 -2.53
N ASP A 2 4.89 -11.23 -2.44
CA ASP A 2 5.79 -11.60 -1.33
C ASP A 2 7.02 -10.69 -1.13
N ILE A 3 7.60 -10.18 -2.23
CA ILE A 3 8.76 -9.25 -2.18
C ILE A 3 8.41 -7.98 -1.38
N PHE A 4 7.21 -7.44 -1.58
CA PHE A 4 6.74 -6.25 -0.88
C PHE A 4 5.98 -6.59 0.40
N ARG A 5 5.82 -7.87 0.75
CA ARG A 5 4.93 -8.33 1.82
C ARG A 5 3.51 -7.76 1.65
N ALA A 6 3.06 -7.68 0.41
CA ALA A 6 1.69 -7.33 0.07
C ALA A 6 0.79 -8.54 0.27
N ARG A 7 -0.50 -8.33 0.51
CA ARG A 7 -1.49 -9.39 0.69
C ARG A 7 -2.52 -9.32 -0.43
N ILE A 8 -2.85 -10.46 -1.01
CA ILE A 8 -4.03 -10.56 -1.87
C ILE A 8 -5.23 -10.74 -0.94
N ILE A 9 -6.21 -9.84 -1.03
CA ILE A 9 -7.38 -9.83 -0.15
C ILE A 9 -8.67 -10.21 -0.87
N ASP A 10 -8.66 -10.17 -2.21
CA ASP A 10 -9.77 -10.63 -3.05
C ASP A 10 -9.25 -11.17 -4.39
N VAL A 11 -9.95 -12.15 -4.95
CA VAL A 11 -9.59 -12.86 -6.18
C VAL A 11 -10.84 -13.15 -7.00
N THR A 12 -10.80 -12.79 -8.28
CA THR A 12 -11.78 -13.20 -9.29
C THR A 12 -11.04 -13.77 -10.52
N ASP A 13 -11.79 -14.29 -11.50
CA ASP A 13 -11.20 -14.76 -12.76
C ASP A 13 -10.54 -13.63 -13.57
N ALA A 14 -10.94 -12.38 -13.32
CA ALA A 14 -10.52 -11.21 -14.09
C ALA A 14 -9.57 -10.28 -13.31
N SER A 15 -9.52 -10.36 -11.99
CA SER A 15 -8.82 -9.37 -11.16
C SER A 15 -8.36 -9.90 -9.81
N TYR A 16 -7.41 -9.17 -9.22
CA TYR A 16 -6.92 -9.35 -7.87
C TYR A 16 -6.97 -8.03 -7.13
N VAL A 17 -7.37 -8.04 -5.85
CA VAL A 17 -7.23 -6.89 -4.97
C VAL A 17 -6.04 -7.12 -4.05
N VAL A 18 -5.10 -6.18 -4.05
CA VAL A 18 -3.87 -6.27 -3.27
C VAL A 18 -3.81 -5.17 -2.21
N GLU A 19 -3.73 -5.58 -0.95
CA GLU A 19 -3.48 -4.71 0.19
C GLU A 19 -1.97 -4.60 0.44
N LEU A 20 -1.49 -3.37 0.65
CA LEU A 20 -0.09 -3.13 1.04
C LEU A 20 0.01 -1.98 2.03
N THR A 21 0.75 -2.20 3.11
CA THR A 21 1.12 -1.16 4.08
C THR A 21 2.63 -0.92 4.06
N GLY A 22 3.02 0.34 4.16
CA GLY A 22 4.41 0.76 4.18
C GLY A 22 4.57 2.27 4.21
N ASN A 23 5.82 2.72 4.20
CA ASN A 23 6.14 4.11 3.94
C ASN A 23 5.85 4.45 2.45
N GLN A 24 5.80 5.74 2.15
CA GLN A 24 5.51 6.23 0.80
C GLN A 24 6.42 5.59 -0.27
N GLY A 25 7.74 5.55 -0.03
CA GLY A 25 8.69 4.98 -1.00
C GLY A 25 8.42 3.51 -1.32
N LYS A 26 8.00 2.71 -0.35
CA LYS A 26 7.62 1.30 -0.58
C LYS A 26 6.36 1.19 -1.42
N LEU A 27 5.35 2.02 -1.14
CA LEU A 27 4.09 2.02 -1.89
C LEU A 27 4.31 2.47 -3.34
N ASP A 28 5.15 3.49 -3.55
CA ASP A 28 5.49 4.01 -4.87
C ASP A 28 6.30 2.99 -5.68
N ALA A 29 7.27 2.33 -5.04
CA ALA A 29 8.03 1.25 -5.67
C ALA A 29 7.16 0.05 -6.05
N PHE A 30 6.15 -0.28 -5.23
CA PHE A 30 5.20 -1.36 -5.57
C PHE A 30 4.37 -1.02 -6.80
N ILE A 31 3.81 0.19 -6.86
CA ILE A 31 3.04 0.64 -8.03
C ILE A 31 3.94 0.70 -9.27
N GLY A 32 5.14 1.25 -9.15
CA GLY A 32 6.09 1.36 -10.26
C GLY A 32 6.64 0.02 -10.78
N ALA A 33 6.50 -1.06 -10.00
CA ALA A 33 6.89 -2.40 -10.42
C ALA A 33 5.80 -3.14 -11.23
N ILE A 34 4.59 -2.58 -11.31
CA ILE A 34 3.46 -3.15 -12.04
C ILE A 34 3.28 -2.34 -13.33
N ASP A 35 2.97 -3.03 -14.44
CA ASP A 35 2.58 -2.36 -15.68
C ASP A 35 1.31 -1.50 -15.43
N PRO A 36 1.35 -0.17 -15.68
CA PRO A 36 0.20 0.71 -15.48
C PRO A 36 -1.07 0.25 -16.19
N ALA A 37 -0.95 -0.45 -17.33
CA ALA A 37 -2.10 -0.96 -18.07
C ALA A 37 -2.86 -2.08 -17.33
N LEU A 38 -2.23 -2.73 -16.35
CA LEU A 38 -2.83 -3.79 -15.53
C LEU A 38 -3.51 -3.24 -14.26
N ILE A 39 -3.30 -1.97 -13.93
CA ILE A 39 -3.86 -1.33 -12.74
C ILE A 39 -5.24 -0.79 -13.08
N LEU A 40 -6.28 -1.49 -12.63
CA LEU A 40 -7.67 -1.05 -12.83
C LEU A 40 -8.00 0.19 -11.99
N GLU A 41 -7.60 0.19 -10.73
CA GLU A 41 -7.83 1.29 -9.81
C GLU A 41 -6.80 1.28 -8.65
N THR A 42 -6.68 2.43 -7.97
CA THR A 42 -5.86 2.55 -6.76
C THR A 42 -6.57 3.41 -5.73
N VAL A 43 -6.53 2.98 -4.46
CA VAL A 43 -7.02 3.76 -3.32
C VAL A 43 -5.89 3.89 -2.31
N ARG A 44 -5.64 5.11 -1.83
CA ARG A 44 -4.55 5.41 -0.89
C ARG A 44 -5.07 6.24 0.27
N SER A 45 -4.73 5.85 1.50
CA SER A 45 -5.09 6.56 2.74
C SER A 45 -4.36 7.89 2.94
N GLY A 46 -3.29 8.13 2.17
CA GLY A 46 -2.31 9.17 2.50
C GLY A 46 -1.42 8.77 3.68
N VAL A 47 -0.59 9.71 4.13
CA VAL A 47 0.37 9.49 5.21
C VAL A 47 -0.33 9.66 6.56
N CYS A 48 -0.27 8.63 7.39
CA CYS A 48 -0.63 8.69 8.81
C CYS A 48 0.64 8.53 9.66
N GLY A 49 0.82 9.37 10.67
CA GLY A 49 2.03 9.37 11.49
C GLY A 49 1.74 9.65 12.95
N ILE A 50 2.59 9.09 13.82
CA ILE A 50 2.59 9.35 15.26
C ILE A 50 4.02 9.66 15.70
N GLY A 51 4.16 10.53 16.70
CA GLY A 51 5.44 10.74 17.37
C GLY A 51 5.96 9.43 17.97
N ARG A 52 7.28 9.22 17.91
CA ARG A 52 7.93 8.06 18.52
C ARG A 52 8.43 8.40 19.92
N GLY A 53 8.52 7.38 20.78
CA GLY A 53 8.95 7.54 22.17
C GLY A 53 7.98 8.43 22.94
N ASP A 54 8.52 9.34 23.74
CA ASP A 54 7.73 10.18 24.65
C ASP A 54 7.05 11.37 23.94
N ARG A 55 7.13 11.48 22.61
CA ARG A 55 6.49 12.55 21.83
C ARG A 55 5.03 12.18 21.52
N VAL A 56 4.10 12.83 22.19
CA VAL A 56 2.66 12.62 22.03
C VAL A 56 1.97 13.89 21.55
N LEU A 57 1.18 13.79 20.48
CA LEU A 57 0.25 14.85 20.10
C LEU A 57 -0.98 14.75 21.01
N LYS A 58 -1.16 15.75 21.88
CA LYS A 58 -2.32 15.85 22.76
C LYS A 58 -3.42 16.65 22.06
N VAL A 59 -4.65 16.25 22.32
CA VAL A 59 -5.87 16.95 21.90
C VAL A 59 -6.18 18.07 22.88
#